data_AF-A0A1Z2QTS1-F1
#
_entry.id   AF-A0A1Z2QTS1-F1
#
_cell.length_a   1.000
_cell.length_b   1.000
_cell.length_c   1.000
_cell.angle_alpha   90.00
_cell.angle_beta   90.00
_cell.angle_gamma   90.00
#
_symmetry.space_group_name_H-M   'P 1'
#
loop_
_entity.id
_entity.type
_entity.pdbx_description
1 polymer ?
#
loop_
_entity_poly.entity_id
_entity_poly.type
_entity_poly.pdbx_seq_one_letter_code
_entity_poly.pdbx_strand_id
1 'polypeptide(L)'
;MTKSNYSVDDEVLQYFWNKKLDFFLARLSLRYLLTWGLETNSLSHKIALTYLVNKGLETNSLFDRLALTYVLNGGLETNSLFDRLVRAYIVRRGLETNSLFDTMARAFMHLLKRSRQTGNLFDQMALMYLVSRCNEAIHKCLSVRGLGDVYDFAEVEGMTLIDRNVQRISKTPMAWQTAKMAVSCRVIEAFEQENTDEFEYTAELGYWTGALTRLRQLEKEENLESD
;
A
#
# COMPACT_ATOMS: atom_id res chain seq x y z
N MET A 1 -35.59 -15.95 -26.34
CA MET A 1 -34.63 -15.24 -25.45
C MET A 1 -33.45 -16.16 -25.20
N THR A 2 -32.42 -16.05 -26.03
CA THR A 2 -31.14 -16.73 -25.80
C THR A 2 -30.47 -16.04 -24.62
N LYS A 3 -30.34 -16.74 -23.48
CA LYS A 3 -29.42 -16.32 -22.42
C LYS A 3 -28.04 -16.21 -23.06
N SER A 4 -27.56 -14.99 -23.21
CA SER A 4 -26.15 -14.72 -23.41
C SER A 4 -25.44 -15.30 -22.18
N ASN A 5 -24.91 -16.51 -22.30
CA ASN A 5 -23.89 -16.98 -21.37
C ASN A 5 -22.68 -16.12 -21.65
N TYR A 6 -22.58 -14.99 -20.96
CA TYR A 6 -21.32 -14.28 -20.85
C TYR A 6 -20.37 -15.25 -20.19
N SER A 7 -19.53 -15.89 -21.02
CA SER A 7 -18.29 -16.47 -20.54
C SER A 7 -17.58 -15.39 -19.72
N VAL A 8 -16.78 -15.75 -18.74
CA VAL A 8 -15.84 -14.84 -18.07
C VAL A 8 -14.55 -15.61 -17.85
N ASP A 9 -13.43 -14.89 -17.79
CA ASP A 9 -12.18 -15.49 -17.35
C ASP A 9 -12.19 -15.58 -15.81
N ASP A 10 -12.47 -16.77 -15.29
CA ASP A 10 -12.66 -17.00 -13.85
C ASP A 10 -11.43 -16.58 -13.02
N GLU A 11 -10.21 -16.79 -13.53
CA GLU A 11 -8.99 -16.42 -12.81
C GLU A 11 -8.85 -14.89 -12.70
N VAL A 12 -9.10 -14.18 -13.80
CA VAL A 12 -9.06 -12.72 -13.83
C VAL A 12 -10.16 -12.11 -12.97
N LEU A 13 -11.38 -12.65 -13.08
CA LEU A 13 -12.51 -12.20 -12.26
C LEU A 13 -12.21 -12.36 -10.78
N GLN A 14 -11.79 -13.56 -10.35
CA GLN A 14 -11.45 -13.82 -8.95
C GLN A 14 -10.30 -12.95 -8.46
N TYR A 15 -9.30 -12.67 -9.31
CA TYR A 15 -8.15 -11.83 -8.94
C TYR A 15 -8.57 -10.41 -8.54
N PHE A 16 -9.43 -9.77 -9.34
CA PHE A 16 -9.90 -8.41 -9.06
C PHE A 16 -11.00 -8.40 -7.99
N TRP A 17 -11.94 -9.33 -8.05
CA TRP A 17 -13.07 -9.40 -7.12
C TRP A 17 -12.62 -9.63 -5.68
N ASN A 18 -11.65 -10.52 -5.46
CA ASN A 18 -11.16 -10.85 -4.12
C ASN A 18 -10.01 -9.94 -3.65
N LYS A 19 -9.70 -8.88 -4.40
CA LYS A 19 -8.59 -7.99 -4.08
C LYS A 19 -8.93 -7.13 -2.87
N LYS A 20 -8.39 -7.51 -1.71
CA LYS A 20 -8.45 -6.72 -0.49
C LYS A 20 -7.46 -5.56 -0.53
N LEU A 21 -7.91 -4.40 -0.08
CA LEU A 21 -7.09 -3.18 -0.03
C LEU A 21 -6.38 -2.98 1.32
N ASP A 22 -6.51 -3.92 2.27
CA ASP A 22 -5.87 -3.83 3.61
C ASP A 22 -4.39 -3.44 3.55
N PHE A 23 -3.63 -4.05 2.63
CA PHE A 23 -2.19 -3.77 2.50
C PHE A 23 -1.95 -2.37 1.94
N PHE A 24 -2.74 -1.97 0.94
CA PHE A 24 -2.69 -0.64 0.36
C PHE A 24 -3.02 0.43 1.41
N LEU A 25 -4.11 0.23 2.17
CA LEU A 25 -4.52 1.13 3.24
C LEU A 25 -3.47 1.20 4.36
N ALA A 26 -2.92 0.07 4.81
CA ALA A 26 -1.85 0.05 5.81
C ALA A 26 -0.60 0.80 5.32
N ARG A 27 -0.23 0.61 4.05
CA ARG A 27 0.88 1.31 3.40
C ARG A 27 0.58 2.81 3.29
N LEU A 28 -0.64 3.18 2.94
CA LEU A 28 -1.09 4.56 2.84
C LEU A 28 -1.05 5.27 4.20
N SER A 29 -1.66 4.69 5.22
CA SER A 29 -1.63 5.23 6.59
C SER A 29 -0.20 5.42 7.10
N LEU A 30 0.70 4.46 6.84
CA LEU A 30 2.10 4.58 7.22
C LEU A 30 2.82 5.70 6.46
N ARG A 31 2.50 5.90 5.17
CA ARG A 31 3.02 7.04 4.38
C ARG A 31 2.60 8.37 5.01
N TYR A 32 1.33 8.50 5.36
CA TYR A 32 0.82 9.69 6.03
C TYR A 32 1.50 9.91 7.37
N LEU A 33 1.69 8.86 8.18
CA LEU A 33 2.42 8.94 9.44
C LEU A 33 3.84 9.50 9.26
N LEU A 34 4.59 8.97 8.30
CA LEU A 34 5.98 9.40 8.06
C LEU A 34 6.09 10.81 7.47
N THR A 35 5.07 11.26 6.73
CA THR A 35 5.08 12.55 6.04
C THR A 35 4.51 13.68 6.91
N TRP A 36 3.45 13.39 7.66
CA TRP A 36 2.63 14.40 8.36
C TRP A 36 2.66 14.25 9.89
N GLY A 37 3.20 13.15 10.42
CA GLY A 37 3.27 12.88 11.85
C GLY A 37 3.89 14.03 12.64
N LEU A 38 3.22 14.47 13.70
CA LEU A 38 3.63 15.62 14.52
C LEU A 38 4.87 15.36 15.39
N GLU A 39 5.21 14.09 15.63
CA GLU A 39 6.27 13.68 16.55
C GLU A 39 7.18 12.63 15.90
N THR A 40 7.85 13.00 14.82
CA THR A 40 8.80 12.09 14.14
C THR A 40 10.01 11.74 15.01
N ASN A 41 10.28 12.53 16.05
CA ASN A 41 11.47 12.39 16.90
C ASN A 41 11.20 11.94 18.34
N SER A 42 9.96 11.67 18.74
CA SER A 42 9.70 11.19 20.11
C SER A 42 10.23 9.78 20.32
N LEU A 43 10.68 9.47 21.54
CA LEU A 43 11.21 8.14 21.89
C LEU A 43 10.18 7.04 21.60
N SER A 44 8.91 7.27 21.95
CA SER A 44 7.82 6.35 21.68
C SER A 44 7.63 6.08 20.19
N HIS A 45 7.76 7.12 19.35
CA HIS A 45 7.67 6.98 17.90
C HIS A 45 8.80 6.12 17.34
N LYS A 46 10.03 6.39 17.75
CA LYS A 46 11.22 5.62 17.37
C LYS A 46 11.09 4.16 17.80
N ILE A 47 10.60 3.90 19.02
CA ILE A 47 10.35 2.54 19.53
C ILE A 47 9.29 1.85 18.67
N ALA A 48 8.17 2.49 18.38
CA ALA A 48 7.08 1.89 17.60
C ALA A 48 7.49 1.54 16.17
N LEU A 49 8.20 2.45 15.48
CA LEU A 49 8.72 2.18 14.13
C LEU A 49 9.82 1.11 14.14
N THR A 50 10.73 1.16 15.13
CA THR A 50 11.76 0.12 15.31
C THR A 50 11.12 -1.24 15.58
N TYR A 51 10.03 -1.27 16.33
CA TYR A 51 9.25 -2.49 16.57
C TYR A 51 8.64 -3.04 15.26
N LEU A 52 8.05 -2.19 14.41
CA LEU A 52 7.57 -2.61 13.07
C LEU A 52 8.68 -3.18 12.21
N VAL A 53 9.83 -2.50 12.12
CA VAL A 53 10.99 -2.96 11.34
C VAL A 53 11.45 -4.33 11.83
N ASN A 54 11.63 -4.48 13.14
CA ASN A 54 12.06 -5.74 13.74
C ASN A 54 11.08 -6.88 13.50
N LYS A 55 9.78 -6.59 13.53
CA LYS A 55 8.73 -7.57 13.28
C LYS A 55 8.62 -7.96 11.81
N GLY A 56 8.74 -7.00 10.91
CA GLY A 56 8.73 -7.25 9.46
C GLY A 56 9.97 -8.00 8.98
N LEU A 57 11.06 -7.96 9.75
CA LEU A 57 12.34 -8.58 9.45
C LEU A 57 12.67 -9.73 10.42
N GLU A 58 11.68 -10.34 11.06
CA GLU A 58 11.89 -11.34 12.11
C GLU A 58 12.77 -12.51 11.65
N THR A 59 12.64 -12.92 10.38
CA THR A 59 13.42 -13.99 9.75
C THR A 59 14.77 -13.55 9.17
N ASN A 60 15.10 -12.26 9.21
CA ASN A 60 16.34 -11.72 8.66
C ASN A 60 17.47 -11.71 9.68
N SER A 61 18.70 -11.48 9.22
CA SER A 61 19.86 -11.46 10.12
C SER A 61 19.79 -10.28 11.09
N LEU A 62 20.39 -10.46 12.27
CA LEU A 62 20.51 -9.39 13.28
C LEU A 62 21.20 -8.14 12.71
N PHE A 63 22.20 -8.31 11.84
CA PHE A 63 22.89 -7.19 11.21
C PHE A 63 21.99 -6.43 10.23
N ASP A 64 21.11 -7.12 9.50
CA ASP A 64 20.12 -6.45 8.65
C ASP A 64 19.18 -5.60 9.51
N ARG A 65 18.65 -6.17 10.60
CA ARG A 65 17.76 -5.45 11.53
C ARG A 65 18.42 -4.23 12.17
N LEU A 66 19.69 -4.36 12.58
CA LEU A 66 20.48 -3.26 13.16
C LEU A 66 20.76 -2.16 12.14
N ALA A 67 21.22 -2.52 10.94
CA ALA A 67 21.51 -1.56 9.88
C ALA A 67 20.27 -0.73 9.53
N LEU A 68 19.11 -1.38 9.46
CA LEU A 68 17.87 -0.74 9.06
C LEU A 68 17.24 0.09 10.19
N THR A 69 17.38 -0.36 11.44
CA THR A 69 17.03 0.43 12.63
C THR A 69 17.92 1.67 12.76
N TYR A 70 19.20 1.56 12.38
CA TYR A 70 20.10 2.71 12.35
C TYR A 70 19.64 3.76 11.33
N VAL A 71 19.30 3.34 10.11
CA VAL A 71 18.73 4.24 9.08
C VAL A 71 17.45 4.91 9.57
N LEU A 72 16.54 4.13 10.14
CA LEU A 72 15.26 4.63 10.65
C LEU A 72 15.42 5.72 11.71
N ASN A 73 16.45 5.63 12.56
CA ASN A 73 16.69 6.57 13.63
C ASN A 73 17.53 7.81 13.22
N GLY A 74 17.69 8.05 11.92
CA GLY A 74 18.42 9.21 11.37
C GLY A 74 19.90 8.95 11.08
N GLY A 75 20.34 7.69 11.13
CA GLY A 75 21.76 7.31 11.06
C GLY A 75 22.51 7.61 9.75
N LEU A 76 21.94 8.33 8.79
CA LEU A 76 22.60 8.58 7.50
C LEU A 76 22.82 10.06 7.18
N GLU A 77 22.52 10.95 8.12
CA GLU A 77 22.55 12.40 7.92
C GLU A 77 23.96 13.00 8.00
N THR A 78 24.90 12.34 8.68
CA THR A 78 26.19 12.96 9.07
C THR A 78 27.38 12.60 8.18
N ASN A 79 27.19 11.73 7.17
CA ASN A 79 28.25 11.21 6.28
C ASN A 79 29.48 10.64 7.05
N SER A 80 29.27 10.14 8.26
CA SER A 80 30.32 9.59 9.11
C SER A 80 30.93 8.30 8.50
N LEU A 81 32.09 7.87 8.99
CA LEU A 81 32.66 6.57 8.59
C LEU A 81 31.68 5.42 8.87
N PHE A 82 30.94 5.50 9.98
CA PHE A 82 29.92 4.52 10.32
C PHE A 82 28.72 4.58 9.36
N ASP A 83 28.27 5.77 8.97
CA ASP A 83 27.19 5.95 7.97
C ASP A 83 27.60 5.33 6.62
N ARG A 84 28.86 5.52 6.21
CA ARG A 84 29.40 4.94 4.97
C ARG A 84 29.42 3.41 5.04
N LEU A 85 29.81 2.83 6.18
CA LEU A 85 29.80 1.38 6.40
C LEU A 85 28.37 0.82 6.34
N VAL A 86 27.42 1.49 6.98
CA VAL A 86 26.01 1.04 6.96
C VAL A 86 25.42 1.17 5.56
N ARG A 87 25.68 2.27 4.84
CA ARG A 87 25.27 2.41 3.42
C ARG A 87 25.85 1.29 2.56
N ALA A 88 27.15 1.01 2.68
CA ALA A 88 27.81 -0.06 1.93
C ALA A 88 27.21 -1.44 2.26
N TYR A 89 26.90 -1.70 3.54
CA TYR A 89 26.23 -2.91 3.98
C TYR A 89 24.84 -3.06 3.36
N ILE A 90 24.03 -2.00 3.42
CA ILE A 90 22.66 -1.97 2.87
C ILE A 90 22.66 -2.24 1.37
N VAL A 91 23.52 -1.56 0.62
CA VAL A 91 23.64 -1.75 -0.84
C VAL A 91 24.08 -3.17 -1.16
N ARG A 92 25.11 -3.69 -0.48
CA ARG A 92 25.61 -5.05 -0.70
C ARG A 92 24.57 -6.13 -0.41
N ARG A 93 23.70 -5.91 0.57
CA ARG A 93 22.63 -6.84 0.97
C ARG A 93 21.32 -6.64 0.20
N GLY A 94 21.21 -5.58 -0.60
CA GLY A 94 19.97 -5.24 -1.31
C GLY A 94 18.83 -4.78 -0.39
N LEU A 95 19.15 -4.16 0.75
CA LEU A 95 18.16 -3.73 1.75
C LEU A 95 17.62 -2.31 1.46
N GLU A 96 17.13 -2.10 0.24
CA GLU A 96 16.73 -0.77 -0.23
C GLU A 96 15.63 -0.13 0.63
N THR A 97 15.61 1.20 0.72
CA THR A 97 14.64 1.96 1.53
C THR A 97 13.18 1.75 1.12
N ASN A 98 12.90 1.52 -0.16
CA ASN A 98 11.55 1.16 -0.62
C ASN A 98 11.14 -0.22 -0.08
N SER A 99 12.08 -1.17 -0.02
CA SER A 99 11.84 -2.49 0.57
C SER A 99 11.56 -2.41 2.07
N LEU A 100 12.19 -1.45 2.77
CA LEU A 100 11.94 -1.19 4.18
C LEU A 100 10.53 -0.72 4.44
N PHE A 101 10.09 0.27 3.67
CA PHE A 101 8.76 0.82 3.82
C PHE A 101 7.69 -0.24 3.61
N ASP A 102 7.80 -1.03 2.55
CA ASP A 102 6.87 -2.14 2.29
C ASP A 102 6.95 -3.23 3.36
N THR A 103 8.13 -3.44 3.95
CA THR A 103 8.30 -4.39 5.07
C THR A 103 7.60 -3.89 6.33
N MET A 104 7.72 -2.59 6.65
CA MET A 104 6.97 -1.99 7.76
C MET A 104 5.46 -2.02 7.50
N ALA A 105 5.02 -1.71 6.27
CA ALA A 105 3.60 -1.76 5.90
C ALA A 105 3.02 -3.18 6.04
N ARG A 106 3.78 -4.22 5.64
CA ARG A 106 3.41 -5.63 5.87
C ARG A 106 3.31 -5.94 7.35
N ALA A 107 4.31 -5.56 8.16
CA ALA A 107 4.29 -5.76 9.60
C ALA A 107 3.10 -5.06 10.26
N PHE A 108 2.79 -3.84 9.83
CA PHE A 108 1.66 -3.07 10.34
C PHE A 108 0.32 -3.70 9.97
N MET A 109 0.14 -4.13 8.71
CA MET A 109 -1.03 -4.91 8.29
C MET A 109 -1.18 -6.20 9.12
N HIS A 110 -0.07 -6.91 9.39
CA HIS A 110 -0.11 -8.09 10.24
C HIS A 110 -0.56 -7.76 11.67
N LEU A 111 -0.10 -6.64 12.25
CA LEU A 111 -0.59 -6.17 13.55
C LEU A 111 -2.10 -5.88 13.52
N LEU A 112 -2.58 -5.17 12.50
CA LEU A 112 -4.00 -4.84 12.30
C LEU A 112 -4.87 -6.11 12.21
N LYS A 113 -4.39 -7.15 11.52
CA LYS A 113 -5.10 -8.43 11.38
C LYS A 113 -5.02 -9.28 12.65
N ARG A 114 -3.86 -9.33 13.30
CA ARG A 114 -3.57 -10.24 14.42
C ARG A 114 -4.09 -9.76 15.77
N SER A 115 -4.25 -8.46 15.98
CA SER A 115 -4.86 -7.92 17.21
C SER A 115 -6.31 -8.39 17.41
N ARG A 116 -7.00 -8.71 16.31
CA ARG A 116 -8.34 -9.34 16.33
C ARG A 116 -8.30 -10.82 16.78
N GLN A 117 -7.12 -11.44 16.90
CA GLN A 117 -6.97 -12.89 17.07
C GLN A 117 -6.03 -13.33 18.21
N THR A 118 -5.07 -12.53 18.68
CA THR A 118 -4.14 -12.94 19.77
C THR A 118 -3.70 -11.79 20.68
N GLY A 119 -3.56 -12.05 21.98
CA GLY A 119 -3.35 -11.07 23.07
C GLY A 119 -1.89 -10.76 23.46
N ASN A 120 -0.98 -10.53 22.50
CA ASN A 120 0.36 -10.02 22.84
C ASN A 120 0.27 -8.53 23.22
N LEU A 121 0.58 -8.20 24.48
CA LEU A 121 0.53 -6.82 24.99
C LEU A 121 1.42 -5.86 24.20
N PHE A 122 2.61 -6.27 23.77
CA PHE A 122 3.50 -5.41 22.98
C PHE A 122 2.92 -5.14 21.59
N ASP A 123 2.27 -6.13 20.97
CA ASP A 123 1.57 -5.96 19.70
C ASP A 123 0.42 -4.95 19.86
N GLN A 124 -0.35 -5.07 20.94
CA GLN A 124 -1.48 -4.19 21.23
C GLN A 124 -1.02 -2.75 21.49
N MET A 125 0.02 -2.57 22.30
CA MET A 125 0.59 -1.24 22.58
C MET A 125 1.13 -0.58 21.31
N ALA A 126 1.92 -1.32 20.52
CA ALA A 126 2.46 -0.81 19.27
C ALA A 126 1.33 -0.46 18.29
N LEU A 127 0.31 -1.32 18.16
CA LEU A 127 -0.83 -1.07 17.30
C LEU A 127 -1.63 0.17 17.74
N MET A 128 -1.99 0.25 19.02
CA MET A 128 -2.77 1.37 19.56
C MET A 128 -2.04 2.70 19.33
N TYR A 129 -0.73 2.72 19.61
CA TYR A 129 0.10 3.89 19.33
C TYR A 129 0.11 4.24 17.84
N LEU A 130 0.46 3.28 16.97
CA LEU A 130 0.58 3.51 15.53
C LEU A 130 -0.74 3.96 14.89
N VAL A 131 -1.86 3.34 15.25
CA VAL A 131 -3.19 3.72 14.75
C VAL A 131 -3.53 5.14 15.17
N SER A 132 -3.34 5.49 16.46
CA SER A 132 -3.57 6.86 16.94
C SER A 132 -2.75 7.87 16.14
N ARG A 133 -1.46 7.60 15.96
CA ARG A 133 -0.55 8.51 15.25
C ARG A 133 -0.84 8.59 13.75
N CYS A 134 -1.24 7.50 13.12
CA CYS A 134 -1.71 7.49 11.74
C CYS A 134 -2.96 8.36 11.59
N ASN A 135 -3.95 8.21 12.48
CA ASN A 135 -5.17 9.00 12.43
C ASN A 135 -4.89 10.50 12.60
N GLU A 136 -4.03 10.88 13.55
CA GLU A 136 -3.60 12.27 13.70
C GLU A 136 -2.91 12.81 12.44
N ALA A 137 -2.03 12.02 11.83
CA ALA A 137 -1.33 12.41 10.61
C ALA A 137 -2.27 12.54 9.41
N ILE A 138 -3.26 11.64 9.29
CA ILE A 138 -4.31 11.68 8.27
C ILE A 138 -5.15 12.93 8.47
N HIS A 139 -5.70 13.16 9.67
CA HIS A 139 -6.50 14.36 9.96
C HIS A 139 -5.74 15.65 9.66
N LYS A 140 -4.46 15.70 10.01
CA LYS A 140 -3.61 16.85 9.70
C LYS A 140 -3.39 17.02 8.19
N CYS A 141 -3.18 15.95 7.44
CA CYS A 141 -3.06 16.10 5.99
C CYS A 141 -4.39 16.52 5.38
N LEU A 142 -5.50 15.93 5.79
CA LEU A 142 -6.83 16.27 5.30
C LEU A 142 -7.16 17.75 5.56
N SER A 143 -6.76 18.30 6.71
CA SER A 143 -6.96 19.72 6.99
C SER A 143 -6.09 20.66 6.14
N VAL A 144 -4.94 20.20 5.64
CA VAL A 144 -4.00 21.02 4.86
C VAL A 144 -4.17 20.85 3.34
N ARG A 145 -4.38 19.62 2.87
CA ARG A 145 -4.42 19.25 1.45
C ARG A 145 -5.79 18.73 0.98
N GLY A 146 -6.69 18.46 1.91
CA GLY A 146 -7.98 17.84 1.59
C GLY A 146 -7.86 16.38 1.15
N LEU A 147 -9.00 15.84 0.71
CA LEU A 147 -9.14 14.46 0.24
C LEU A 147 -8.51 14.22 -1.15
N GLY A 148 -8.23 15.27 -1.93
CA GLY A 148 -7.63 15.16 -3.26
C GLY A 148 -6.27 14.43 -3.24
N ASP A 149 -5.40 14.72 -2.26
CA ASP A 149 -4.09 14.06 -2.13
C ASP A 149 -4.22 12.55 -1.85
N VAL A 150 -5.26 12.15 -1.12
CA VAL A 150 -5.60 10.73 -0.88
C VAL A 150 -6.02 10.08 -2.19
N TYR A 151 -6.92 10.73 -2.92
CA TYR A 151 -7.43 10.26 -4.19
C TYR A 151 -6.33 10.10 -5.23
N ASP A 152 -5.52 11.13 -5.47
CA ASP A 152 -4.45 11.14 -6.46
C ASP A 152 -3.43 10.03 -6.19
N PHE A 153 -3.06 9.85 -4.91
CA PHE A 153 -2.14 8.78 -4.55
C PHE A 153 -2.74 7.40 -4.81
N ALA A 154 -4.01 7.21 -4.45
CA ALA A 154 -4.72 5.98 -4.67
C ALA A 154 -4.87 5.67 -6.16
N GLU A 155 -5.17 6.68 -6.97
CA GLU A 155 -5.30 6.58 -8.42
C GLU A 155 -4.01 6.01 -9.04
N VAL A 156 -2.85 6.56 -8.69
CA VAL A 156 -1.54 6.08 -9.17
C VAL A 156 -1.29 4.63 -8.77
N GLU A 157 -1.62 4.23 -7.55
CA GLU A 157 -1.49 2.83 -7.10
C GLU A 157 -2.47 1.89 -7.84
N GLY A 158 -3.66 2.38 -8.18
CA GLY A 158 -4.62 1.72 -9.04
C GLY A 158 -4.12 1.51 -10.46
N MET A 159 -3.51 2.53 -11.07
CA MET A 159 -2.86 2.39 -12.38
C MET A 159 -1.74 1.34 -12.33
N THR A 160 -0.91 1.41 -11.28
CA THR A 160 0.19 0.48 -11.05
C THR A 160 -0.30 -0.97 -10.89
N LEU A 161 -1.49 -1.19 -10.32
CA LEU A 161 -2.10 -2.53 -10.26
C LEU A 161 -2.28 -3.10 -11.68
N ILE A 162 -2.78 -2.29 -12.61
CA ILE A 162 -3.01 -2.71 -13.99
C ILE A 162 -1.69 -2.96 -14.70
N ASP A 163 -0.72 -2.06 -14.59
CA ASP A 163 0.59 -2.22 -15.22
C ASP A 163 1.28 -3.53 -14.78
N ARG A 164 1.20 -3.86 -13.48
CA ARG A 164 1.75 -5.12 -12.94
C ARG A 164 1.03 -6.37 -13.42
N ASN A 165 -0.18 -6.24 -13.96
CA ASN A 165 -1.02 -7.37 -14.38
C ASN A 165 -1.34 -7.35 -15.87
N VAL A 166 -0.77 -6.43 -16.66
CA VAL A 166 -1.07 -6.26 -18.09
C VAL A 166 -0.89 -7.57 -18.86
N GLN A 167 0.21 -8.29 -18.62
CA GLN A 167 0.48 -9.57 -19.27
C GLN A 167 -0.58 -10.63 -18.98
N ARG A 168 -1.16 -10.63 -17.78
CA ARG A 168 -2.21 -11.56 -17.38
C ARG A 168 -3.53 -11.18 -18.05
N ILE A 169 -3.92 -9.91 -18.00
CA ILE A 169 -5.22 -9.45 -18.46
C ILE A 169 -5.30 -9.31 -19.99
N SER A 170 -4.19 -9.09 -20.68
CA SER A 170 -4.12 -9.00 -22.14
C SER A 170 -3.86 -10.37 -22.81
N LYS A 171 -3.84 -11.47 -22.04
CA LYS A 171 -3.54 -12.80 -22.56
C LYS A 171 -4.59 -13.29 -23.58
N THR A 172 -5.85 -12.94 -23.38
CA THR A 172 -6.94 -13.25 -24.31
C THR A 172 -7.92 -12.09 -24.35
N PRO A 173 -8.69 -11.92 -25.43
CA PRO A 173 -9.79 -10.94 -25.47
C PRO A 173 -10.77 -11.13 -24.30
N MET A 174 -10.94 -12.38 -23.87
CA MET A 174 -11.80 -12.76 -22.76
C MET A 174 -11.30 -12.23 -21.41
N ALA A 175 -10.01 -12.43 -21.13
CA ALA A 175 -9.33 -11.91 -19.95
C ALA A 175 -9.42 -10.38 -19.90
N TRP A 176 -9.25 -9.73 -21.06
CA TRP A 176 -9.31 -8.28 -21.17
C TRP A 176 -10.69 -7.73 -20.83
N GLN A 177 -11.75 -8.26 -21.45
CA GLN A 177 -13.12 -7.84 -21.14
C GLN A 177 -13.51 -8.16 -19.69
N THR A 178 -13.06 -9.29 -19.17
CA THR A 178 -13.31 -9.68 -17.78
C THR A 178 -12.64 -8.71 -16.81
N ALA A 179 -11.40 -8.28 -17.07
CA ALA A 179 -10.71 -7.28 -16.26
C ALA A 179 -11.47 -5.94 -16.25
N LYS A 180 -11.90 -5.46 -17.43
CA LYS A 180 -12.69 -4.22 -17.52
C LYS A 180 -14.01 -4.32 -16.75
N MET A 181 -14.72 -5.44 -16.88
CA MET A 181 -15.97 -5.67 -16.15
C MET A 181 -15.73 -5.70 -14.64
N ALA A 182 -14.78 -6.52 -14.17
CA ALA A 182 -14.49 -6.67 -12.75
C ALA A 182 -14.05 -5.35 -12.10
N VAL A 183 -13.14 -4.60 -12.75
CA VAL A 183 -12.70 -3.30 -12.25
C VAL A 183 -13.84 -2.27 -12.26
N SER A 184 -14.68 -2.25 -13.30
CA SER A 184 -15.85 -1.36 -13.33
C SER A 184 -16.83 -1.66 -12.19
N CYS A 185 -17.10 -2.94 -11.92
CA CYS A 185 -17.92 -3.34 -10.78
C CYS A 185 -17.31 -2.88 -9.46
N ARG A 186 -15.98 -3.00 -9.28
CA ARG A 186 -15.30 -2.53 -8.07
C ARG A 186 -15.36 -1.00 -7.90
N VAL A 187 -15.33 -0.23 -8.99
CA VAL A 187 -15.56 1.22 -8.94
C VAL A 187 -16.97 1.53 -8.47
N ILE A 188 -17.98 0.86 -9.02
CA ILE A 188 -19.38 1.05 -8.62
C ILE A 188 -19.56 0.68 -7.14
N GLU A 189 -19.02 -0.47 -6.72
CA GLU A 189 -19.08 -0.91 -5.33
C GLU A 189 -18.42 0.12 -4.40
N ALA A 190 -17.22 0.61 -4.73
CA ALA A 190 -16.54 1.63 -3.92
C ALA A 190 -17.31 2.97 -3.89
N PHE A 191 -18.02 3.32 -4.96
CA PHE A 191 -18.82 4.54 -5.02
C PHE A 191 -20.12 4.43 -4.21
N GLU A 192 -20.79 3.28 -4.27
CA GLU A 192 -22.07 3.02 -3.62
C GLU A 192 -21.93 2.61 -2.15
N GLN A 193 -20.73 2.23 -1.72
CA GLN A 193 -20.48 1.81 -0.34
C GLN A 193 -20.69 2.97 0.63
N GLU A 194 -21.68 2.82 1.53
CA GLU A 194 -21.85 3.69 2.70
C GLU A 194 -20.69 3.45 3.68
N ASN A 195 -19.55 4.08 3.44
CA ASN A 195 -18.43 4.10 4.37
C ASN A 195 -18.43 5.42 5.15
N THR A 196 -18.42 5.32 6.49
CA THR A 196 -18.35 6.48 7.37
C THR A 196 -16.92 7.02 7.52
N ASP A 197 -15.92 6.27 7.07
CA ASP A 197 -14.52 6.70 7.02
C ASP A 197 -14.24 7.34 5.65
N GLU A 198 -14.24 8.68 5.62
CA GLU A 198 -13.98 9.46 4.40
C GLU A 198 -12.60 9.19 3.80
N PHE A 199 -11.60 8.85 4.63
CA PHE A 199 -10.25 8.56 4.17
C PHE A 199 -10.20 7.22 3.45
N GLU A 200 -10.77 6.17 4.04
CA GLU A 200 -10.84 4.84 3.41
C GLU A 200 -11.68 4.91 2.14
N TYR A 201 -12.88 5.50 2.21
CA TYR A 201 -13.76 5.71 1.05
C TYR A 201 -13.02 6.35 -0.13
N THR A 202 -12.35 7.48 0.12
CA THR A 202 -11.65 8.23 -0.93
C THR A 202 -10.49 7.43 -1.51
N ALA A 203 -9.75 6.71 -0.65
CA ALA A 203 -8.64 5.87 -1.07
C ALA A 203 -9.12 4.69 -1.93
N GLU A 204 -10.20 4.01 -1.55
CA GLU A 204 -10.74 2.89 -2.32
C GLU A 204 -11.30 3.34 -3.67
N LEU A 205 -12.06 4.45 -3.68
CA LEU A 205 -12.61 5.02 -4.90
C LEU A 205 -11.51 5.46 -5.86
N GLY A 206 -10.49 6.18 -5.37
CA GLY A 206 -9.33 6.58 -6.18
C GLY A 206 -8.58 5.37 -6.74
N TYR A 207 -8.36 4.35 -5.92
CA TYR A 207 -7.66 3.13 -6.34
C TYR A 207 -8.36 2.42 -7.51
N TRP A 208 -9.66 2.17 -7.39
CA TRP A 208 -10.39 1.49 -8.46
C TRP A 208 -10.61 2.38 -9.68
N THR A 209 -10.76 3.70 -9.48
CA THR A 209 -10.86 4.64 -10.60
C THR A 209 -9.56 4.68 -11.40
N GLY A 210 -8.40 4.75 -10.74
CA GLY A 210 -7.10 4.71 -11.41
C GLY A 210 -6.87 3.42 -12.18
N ALA A 211 -7.29 2.29 -11.62
CA ALA A 211 -7.26 1.01 -12.33
C ALA A 211 -8.14 1.06 -13.60
N LEU A 212 -9.36 1.59 -13.52
CA LEU A 212 -10.25 1.72 -14.68
C LEU A 212 -9.69 2.68 -15.73
N THR A 213 -9.15 3.81 -15.30
CA THR A 213 -8.49 4.81 -16.16
C THR A 213 -7.35 4.16 -16.93
N ARG A 214 -6.49 3.37 -16.28
CA ARG A 214 -5.37 2.72 -16.95
C ARG A 214 -5.81 1.68 -17.97
N LEU A 215 -6.85 0.89 -17.68
CA LEU A 215 -7.43 -0.03 -18.66
C LEU A 215 -7.94 0.68 -19.92
N ARG A 216 -8.61 1.84 -19.75
CA ARG A 216 -9.10 2.65 -20.88
C ARG A 216 -7.97 3.30 -21.68
N GLN A 217 -6.85 3.65 -21.03
CA GLN A 217 -5.67 4.16 -21.74
C GLN A 217 -5.06 3.08 -22.64
N LEU A 218 -4.82 1.89 -22.08
CA LEU A 218 -4.30 0.74 -22.82
C LEU A 218 -5.20 0.34 -24.01
N GLU A 219 -6.52 0.40 -23.85
CA GLU A 219 -7.46 0.16 -24.95
C GLU A 219 -7.31 1.19 -26.09
N LYS A 220 -7.04 2.45 -25.77
CA LYS A 220 -6.79 3.47 -26.80
C LYS A 220 -5.44 3.26 -27.48
N GLU A 221 -4.42 2.87 -26.73
CA GLU A 221 -3.08 2.56 -27.26
C GLU A 221 -3.14 1.40 -28.26
N GLU A 222 -3.84 0.29 -27.93
CA GLU A 222 -4.02 -0.86 -28.82
C GLU A 222 -4.74 -0.50 -30.14
N ASN A 223 -5.77 0.34 -30.07
CA ASN A 223 -6.51 0.77 -31.25
C ASN A 223 -5.68 1.68 -32.18
N LEU A 224 -4.69 2.41 -31.66
CA LEU A 224 -3.81 3.28 -32.46
C LEU A 224 -2.69 2.50 -33.16
N GLU A 225 -2.28 1.35 -32.64
CA GLU A 225 -1.29 0.46 -33.28
C GLU A 225 -1.90 -0.43 -34.37
N SER A 226 -3.24 -0.47 -34.44
CA SER A 226 -4.01 -1.28 -35.38
C SER A 226 -4.33 -0.58 -36.71
N ASP A 227 -4.12 0.74 -36.78
CA ASP A 227 -4.37 1.63 -37.93
C ASP A 227 -3.08 1.89 -38.75
#